data_AF-A0A7S1XTT0-F1
#
_entry.id   AF-A0A7S1XTT0-F1
#
_cell.length_a   1.000
_cell.length_b   1.000
_cell.length_c   1.000
_cell.angle_alpha   90.00
_cell.angle_beta   90.00
_cell.angle_gamma   90.00
#
_symmetry.space_group_name_H-M   'P 1'
#
loop_
_entity.id
_entity.type
_entity.pdbx_description
1 polymer ?
#
loop_
_entity_poly.entity_id
_entity_poly.type
_entity_poly.pdbx_seq_one_letter_code
_entity_poly.pdbx_strand_id
1 'polypeptide(L)'
;MSTLSNAEIGLLTSLEDHGHAQEARVQASVLDTNNGEIPMDVLAEATLAESMRLPVRGVYGAAHDDHGATRSPGPKPLPDAPLARSEHETEVRAVASLHHQPLKVEPSEGFKRIEKKQQEKRDRHDALLRAYDRKMTEISDYIEERVLEESQAVRKGLEVADDNLAALRGKLDTEAILVGMDFGEVMASRVELIGLLEARTGELKKFESALEGLEQERAERTSRELRRLIDDLNDTAHRLPPTVERIAEELSFETNKVVVANRKSHAELAALMFRKDVAIAAEARAHWDSKLARWRQLRHDKAVRIFHGDISSEAYTNPPERVALLEKMRAKQQERQEQRLDIFAKLERMNATTIRSEAVAGIKKEFAALADDEIAAMKHYYEKLNALRAAKGAEAESRREDLRAELHHYAALHGEPGENDFPHASKGIQGLIEGGAGVSEEWFSVAGGLKGELRNVLADIENVRELYYSSSLEPLAYRMDLILCGFNFQAELDAANKSVLRRMLQELSEKLRKAVKPEIPAILSSLKNRMGEVIHTDTLDPTLRSQLQSLEIELDDFIKIVDSPEYSKAQSRKGSSRLGGRSRRSSRAGSMSRPGSRPGSRP
;
A
#
# COMPACT_ATOMS: atom_id res chain seq x y z
N MET A 1 10.13 -23.97 7.66
CA MET A 1 10.56 -23.18 8.83
C MET A 1 10.22 -21.73 8.56
N SER A 2 9.65 -21.07 9.57
CA SER A 2 9.39 -19.64 9.70
C SER A 2 8.32 -19.03 8.80
N THR A 3 7.07 -19.16 9.24
CA THR A 3 5.93 -18.32 8.83
C THR A 3 6.04 -16.98 9.54
N LEU A 4 6.39 -15.92 8.82
CA LEU A 4 6.30 -14.55 9.32
C LEU A 4 4.84 -14.19 9.60
N SER A 5 4.62 -13.48 10.70
CA SER A 5 3.30 -13.02 11.13
C SER A 5 2.81 -11.87 10.25
N ASN A 6 1.51 -11.77 10.00
CA ASN A 6 0.90 -10.66 9.27
C ASN A 6 1.22 -9.28 9.88
N ALA A 7 1.58 -9.23 11.18
CA ALA A 7 2.03 -8.01 11.84
C ALA A 7 3.45 -7.57 11.41
N GLU A 8 4.31 -8.51 11.02
CA GLU A 8 5.67 -8.22 10.52
C GLU A 8 5.63 -7.73 9.07
N ILE A 9 4.65 -8.17 8.28
CA ILE A 9 4.40 -7.68 6.91
C ILE A 9 3.86 -6.24 6.92
N GLY A 10 3.02 -5.89 7.90
CA GLY A 10 2.49 -4.52 8.07
C GLY A 10 3.54 -3.50 8.55
N LEU A 11 4.52 -3.94 9.34
CA LEU A 11 5.62 -3.09 9.80
C LEU A 11 6.68 -2.87 8.71
N LEU A 12 6.94 -3.87 7.86
CA LEU A 12 7.87 -3.73 6.73
C LEU A 12 7.34 -2.78 5.65
N THR A 13 6.04 -2.82 5.36
CA THR A 13 5.40 -1.91 4.39
C THR A 13 5.36 -0.44 4.88
N SER A 14 5.11 -0.22 6.17
CA SER A 14 5.10 1.14 6.75
C SER A 14 6.50 1.79 6.82
N LEU A 15 7.55 0.98 7.03
CA LEU A 15 8.94 1.44 7.02
C LEU A 15 9.46 1.72 5.60
N GLU A 16 8.98 0.98 4.59
CA GLU A 16 9.28 1.24 3.17
C GLU A 16 8.64 2.57 2.70
N ASP A 17 7.41 2.86 3.10
CA ASP A 17 6.71 4.10 2.72
C ASP A 17 7.36 5.37 3.31
N HIS A 18 7.88 5.30 4.55
CA HIS A 18 8.63 6.42 5.14
C HIS A 18 10.06 6.56 4.58
N GLY A 19 10.71 5.46 4.21
CA GLY A 19 12.03 5.48 3.55
C GLY A 19 11.97 6.12 2.15
N HIS A 20 10.95 5.78 1.37
CA HIS A 20 10.76 6.31 0.01
C HIS A 20 10.39 7.80 -0.02
N ALA A 21 9.66 8.31 0.97
CA ALA A 21 9.34 9.73 1.09
C ALA A 21 10.59 10.59 1.43
N GLN A 22 11.55 10.02 2.16
CA GLN A 22 12.79 10.70 2.54
C GLN A 22 13.84 10.64 1.42
N GLU A 23 13.93 9.53 0.68
CA GLU A 23 14.77 9.42 -0.53
C GLU A 23 14.26 10.27 -1.70
N ALA A 24 12.93 10.39 -1.89
CA ALA A 24 12.36 11.24 -2.94
C ALA A 24 12.69 12.75 -2.74
N ARG A 25 12.77 13.21 -1.48
CA ARG A 25 13.20 14.59 -1.16
C ARG A 25 14.69 14.83 -1.37
N VAL A 26 15.53 13.82 -1.17
CA VAL A 26 16.98 13.90 -1.41
C VAL A 26 17.29 13.78 -2.90
N GLN A 27 16.55 12.97 -3.67
CA GLN A 27 16.75 12.83 -5.11
C GLN A 27 16.23 14.03 -5.92
N ALA A 28 15.15 14.69 -5.47
CA ALA A 28 14.69 15.95 -6.08
C ALA A 28 15.73 17.09 -5.95
N SER A 29 16.62 17.04 -4.95
CA SER A 29 17.73 17.98 -4.79
C SER A 29 18.94 17.67 -5.69
N VAL A 30 19.01 16.48 -6.29
CA VAL A 30 20.16 16.01 -7.09
C VAL A 30 19.86 16.03 -8.60
N LEU A 31 18.58 16.13 -8.98
CA LEU A 31 18.14 16.15 -10.38
C LEU A 31 18.34 17.49 -11.11
N ASP A 32 18.84 18.54 -10.44
CA ASP A 32 19.07 19.86 -11.04
C ASP A 32 20.46 19.99 -11.73
N THR A 33 21.28 18.94 -11.75
CA THR A 33 22.62 18.98 -12.36
C THR A 33 22.93 17.75 -13.22
N ASN A 34 22.32 17.63 -14.40
CA ASN A 34 22.96 17.17 -15.65
C ASN A 34 21.90 16.93 -16.73
N ASN A 35 21.55 17.99 -17.45
CA ASN A 35 20.85 17.87 -18.73
C ASN A 35 21.87 17.51 -19.82
N GLY A 36 21.85 16.25 -20.22
CA GLY A 36 22.51 15.74 -21.42
C GLY A 36 21.79 14.47 -21.84
N GLU A 37 20.66 14.62 -22.54
CA GLU A 37 19.93 13.51 -23.16
C GLU A 37 20.84 12.83 -24.20
N ILE A 38 21.27 11.61 -23.91
CA ILE A 38 21.82 10.70 -24.93
C ILE A 38 20.73 9.65 -25.20
N PRO A 39 20.23 9.52 -26.44
CA PRO A 39 19.24 8.53 -26.81
C PRO A 39 19.68 7.10 -26.44
N MET A 40 18.73 6.27 -26.00
CA MET A 40 18.96 4.86 -25.65
C MET A 40 19.64 4.08 -26.79
N ASP A 41 19.42 4.48 -28.04
CA ASP A 41 20.01 3.85 -29.23
C ASP A 41 21.53 4.07 -29.28
N VAL A 42 21.99 5.24 -28.87
CA VAL A 42 23.42 5.61 -28.86
C VAL A 42 24.14 5.04 -27.65
N LEU A 43 23.47 4.94 -26.50
CA LEU A 43 24.05 4.30 -25.31
C LEU A 43 24.07 2.79 -25.43
N ALA A 44 23.03 2.17 -26.03
CA ALA A 44 23.01 0.74 -26.32
C ALA A 44 24.05 0.40 -27.41
N GLU A 45 24.16 1.14 -28.51
CA GLU A 45 25.24 0.92 -29.50
C GLU A 45 26.62 1.24 -28.93
N ALA A 46 26.79 2.26 -28.08
CA ALA A 46 28.09 2.58 -27.49
C ALA A 46 28.51 1.56 -26.42
N THR A 47 27.61 1.07 -25.57
CA THR A 47 27.92 0.00 -24.61
C THR A 47 28.02 -1.36 -25.28
N LEU A 48 27.27 -1.65 -26.35
CA LEU A 48 27.50 -2.83 -27.19
C LEU A 48 28.85 -2.71 -27.91
N ALA A 49 29.21 -1.56 -28.47
CA ALA A 49 30.49 -1.35 -29.16
C ALA A 49 31.69 -1.29 -28.21
N GLU A 50 31.50 -0.88 -26.96
CA GLU A 50 32.55 -0.80 -25.93
C GLU A 50 32.71 -2.12 -25.15
N SER A 51 31.63 -2.91 -24.99
CA SER A 51 31.71 -4.31 -24.53
C SER A 51 32.15 -5.28 -25.64
N MET A 52 31.88 -4.97 -26.91
CA MET A 52 32.39 -5.69 -28.09
C MET A 52 33.77 -5.20 -28.58
N ARG A 53 34.46 -4.32 -27.84
CA ARG A 53 35.91 -4.14 -28.03
C ARG A 53 36.62 -5.38 -27.50
N LEU A 54 36.63 -6.39 -28.37
CA LEU A 54 37.46 -7.58 -28.32
C LEU A 54 38.86 -7.21 -27.79
N PRO A 55 39.40 -7.90 -26.77
CA PRO A 55 40.83 -8.03 -26.71
C PRO A 55 41.27 -8.70 -28.02
N VAL A 56 42.16 -8.00 -28.70
CA VAL A 56 42.82 -8.37 -29.95
C VAL A 56 43.07 -9.87 -30.02
N ARG A 57 42.51 -10.49 -31.07
CA ARG A 57 42.95 -11.72 -31.75
C ARG A 57 44.32 -12.21 -31.24
N GLY A 58 44.31 -13.03 -30.19
CA GLY A 58 45.46 -13.81 -29.79
C GLY A 58 45.71 -14.86 -30.86
N VAL A 59 46.74 -14.64 -31.67
CA VAL A 59 47.20 -15.60 -32.67
C VAL A 59 47.64 -16.86 -31.94
N TYR A 60 46.80 -17.89 -31.94
CA TYR A 60 47.19 -19.24 -31.59
C TYR A 60 48.07 -19.79 -32.73
N GLY A 61 49.39 -19.63 -32.62
CA GLY A 61 50.35 -20.07 -33.63
C GLY A 61 51.81 -20.05 -33.16
N ALA A 62 52.43 -21.23 -33.17
CA ALA A 62 53.76 -21.59 -32.67
C ALA A 62 54.94 -20.74 -33.16
N ALA A 63 55.91 -20.49 -32.25
CA ALA A 63 57.33 -20.37 -32.57
C ALA A 63 58.16 -20.89 -31.39
N HIS A 64 58.62 -22.13 -31.51
CA HIS A 64 59.76 -22.66 -30.78
C HIS A 64 60.70 -23.21 -31.84
N ASP A 65 61.86 -22.58 -32.02
CA ASP A 65 63.09 -23.28 -32.33
C ASP A 65 64.31 -22.47 -31.86
N ASP A 66 65.27 -23.27 -31.44
CA ASP A 66 66.52 -22.99 -30.75
C ASP A 66 67.59 -22.39 -31.68
N HIS A 67 68.45 -21.53 -31.13
CA HIS A 67 69.92 -21.62 -31.24
C HIS A 67 70.63 -20.32 -30.84
N GLY A 68 71.75 -20.48 -30.13
CA GLY A 68 72.93 -19.66 -30.39
C GLY A 68 73.50 -18.90 -29.19
N ALA A 69 74.06 -19.63 -28.22
CA ALA A 69 75.05 -19.07 -27.30
C ALA A 69 76.33 -18.68 -28.08
N THR A 70 76.71 -17.40 -28.03
CA THR A 70 78.06 -16.95 -28.43
C THR A 70 78.84 -16.39 -27.24
N ARG A 71 80.04 -16.94 -27.12
CA ARG A 71 81.09 -16.77 -26.12
C ARG A 71 81.54 -15.31 -25.91
N SER A 72 81.88 -14.99 -24.66
CA SER A 72 82.83 -13.91 -24.31
C SER A 72 84.27 -14.42 -24.29
N PRO A 73 85.27 -13.55 -24.53
CA PRO A 73 86.64 -13.93 -24.80
C PRO A 73 87.53 -13.90 -23.55
N GLY A 74 88.55 -14.75 -23.53
CA GLY A 74 89.71 -14.58 -22.67
C GLY A 74 90.85 -15.49 -23.09
N PRO A 75 91.98 -14.91 -23.54
CA PRO A 75 93.27 -15.57 -23.44
C PRO A 75 94.29 -14.69 -22.71
N LYS A 76 95.15 -15.30 -21.90
CA LYS A 76 96.61 -15.08 -21.88
C LYS A 76 97.31 -16.18 -21.03
N PRO A 77 98.49 -16.69 -21.44
CA PRO A 77 99.13 -17.86 -20.81
C PRO A 77 100.52 -17.59 -20.17
N LEU A 78 101.08 -18.67 -19.59
CA LEU A 78 102.50 -19.04 -19.29
C LEU A 78 103.08 -18.70 -17.89
N PRO A 79 104.12 -19.40 -17.34
CA PRO A 79 104.96 -20.51 -17.90
C PRO A 79 105.27 -21.74 -16.97
N ASP A 80 105.85 -22.78 -17.59
CA ASP A 80 106.81 -23.87 -17.21
C ASP A 80 107.20 -24.10 -15.71
N ALA A 81 107.53 -25.28 -15.17
CA ALA A 81 108.28 -26.46 -15.65
C ALA A 81 108.17 -27.64 -14.61
N PRO A 82 109.02 -28.69 -14.62
CA PRO A 82 108.68 -30.08 -14.94
C PRO A 82 108.68 -31.04 -13.72
N LEU A 83 108.30 -32.32 -13.90
CA LEU A 83 109.15 -33.49 -13.54
C LEU A 83 108.42 -34.84 -13.68
N ALA A 84 109.18 -35.77 -14.24
CA ALA A 84 109.16 -37.22 -14.01
C ALA A 84 107.93 -38.04 -14.44
N ARG A 85 108.09 -38.65 -15.61
CA ARG A 85 107.37 -39.84 -16.10
C ARG A 85 107.55 -41.03 -15.14
N SER A 86 106.48 -41.76 -14.85
CA SER A 86 106.55 -43.23 -14.79
C SER A 86 105.16 -43.88 -14.97
N GLU A 87 105.09 -44.79 -15.95
CA GLU A 87 104.23 -45.98 -16.06
C GLU A 87 102.69 -45.84 -16.13
N HIS A 88 102.08 -44.71 -15.76
CA HIS A 88 100.62 -44.53 -15.84
C HIS A 88 100.12 -44.11 -17.24
N GLU A 89 100.97 -43.50 -18.07
CA GLU A 89 100.59 -43.04 -19.42
C GLU A 89 100.41 -44.20 -20.42
N THR A 90 101.00 -45.37 -20.19
CA THR A 90 100.83 -46.53 -21.07
C THR A 90 99.51 -47.26 -20.85
N GLU A 91 98.95 -47.25 -19.64
CA GLU A 91 97.62 -47.81 -19.36
C GLU A 91 96.50 -46.86 -19.81
N VAL A 92 96.68 -45.54 -19.64
CA VAL A 92 95.74 -44.53 -20.17
C VAL A 92 95.69 -44.55 -21.70
N ARG A 93 96.81 -44.85 -22.38
CA ARG A 93 96.84 -45.02 -23.84
C ARG A 93 96.17 -46.31 -24.32
N ALA A 94 96.23 -47.39 -23.53
CA ALA A 94 95.53 -48.64 -23.84
C ALA A 94 94.01 -48.49 -23.70
N VAL A 95 93.53 -47.77 -22.68
CA VAL A 95 92.09 -47.47 -22.51
C VAL A 95 91.60 -46.44 -23.54
N ALA A 96 92.45 -45.49 -23.97
CA ALA A 96 92.14 -44.59 -25.08
C ALA A 96 92.11 -45.30 -26.46
N SER A 97 92.75 -46.46 -26.60
CA SER A 97 92.76 -47.24 -27.85
C SER A 97 91.54 -48.14 -28.07
N LEU A 98 90.64 -48.26 -27.07
CA LEU A 98 89.35 -48.92 -27.24
C LEU A 98 88.30 -48.05 -27.96
N HIS A 99 88.63 -46.80 -28.33
CA HIS A 99 87.69 -45.86 -28.94
C HIS A 99 87.54 -45.94 -30.46
N HIS A 100 88.19 -46.90 -31.13
CA HIS A 100 88.12 -47.05 -32.59
C HIS A 100 87.85 -48.49 -33.05
N GLN A 101 86.96 -49.21 -32.37
CA GLN A 101 86.13 -50.16 -33.11
C GLN A 101 84.96 -49.37 -33.69
N PRO A 102 84.88 -49.16 -35.02
CA PRO A 102 83.64 -48.75 -35.62
C PRO A 102 82.68 -49.93 -35.41
N LEU A 103 81.86 -49.85 -34.36
CA LEU A 103 80.59 -50.55 -34.37
C LEU A 103 79.97 -50.17 -35.72
N LYS A 104 79.75 -51.17 -36.58
CA LYS A 104 78.77 -51.06 -37.66
C LYS A 104 77.42 -50.81 -36.98
N VAL A 105 77.18 -49.57 -36.63
CA VAL A 105 75.85 -49.05 -36.38
C VAL A 105 75.27 -48.93 -37.77
N GLU A 106 74.68 -50.03 -38.23
CA GLU A 106 73.59 -49.94 -39.21
C GLU A 106 72.71 -48.76 -38.77
N PRO A 107 72.42 -47.76 -39.62
CA PRO A 107 71.63 -46.62 -39.23
C PRO A 107 70.28 -47.15 -38.77
N SER A 108 70.11 -47.18 -37.45
CA SER A 108 68.94 -47.74 -36.81
C SER A 108 67.70 -47.01 -37.35
N GLU A 109 66.93 -47.70 -38.19
CA GLU A 109 65.58 -47.27 -38.59
C GLU A 109 64.69 -47.01 -37.35
N GLY A 110 65.06 -47.54 -36.18
CA GLY A 110 64.40 -47.34 -34.91
C GLY A 110 64.34 -45.87 -34.48
N PHE A 111 65.40 -45.08 -34.66
CA PHE A 111 65.40 -43.66 -34.25
C PHE A 111 64.48 -42.80 -35.14
N LYS A 112 64.51 -43.00 -36.46
CA LYS A 112 63.62 -42.30 -37.40
C LYS A 112 62.15 -42.64 -37.17
N ARG A 113 61.83 -43.88 -36.80
CA ARG A 113 60.45 -44.30 -36.47
C ARG A 113 59.96 -43.71 -35.14
N ILE A 114 60.85 -43.55 -34.15
CA ILE A 114 60.51 -42.93 -32.85
C ILE A 114 60.30 -41.42 -33.02
N GLU A 115 61.17 -40.72 -33.76
CA GLU A 115 60.99 -39.30 -34.08
C GLU A 115 59.70 -39.05 -34.85
N LYS A 116 59.40 -39.89 -35.85
CA LYS A 116 58.14 -39.81 -36.60
C LYS A 116 56.92 -40.00 -35.71
N LYS A 117 56.94 -40.97 -34.78
CA LYS A 117 55.85 -41.18 -33.81
C LYS A 117 55.71 -40.02 -32.83
N GLN A 118 56.81 -39.40 -32.40
CA GLN A 118 56.76 -38.21 -31.54
C GLN A 118 56.19 -37.00 -32.27
N GLN A 119 56.58 -36.82 -33.55
CA GLN A 119 56.01 -35.77 -34.39
C GLN A 119 54.50 -36.00 -34.62
N GLU A 120 54.08 -37.22 -34.94
CA GLU A 120 52.66 -37.56 -35.08
C GLU A 120 51.86 -37.29 -33.80
N LYS A 121 52.44 -37.55 -32.63
CA LYS A 121 51.84 -37.21 -31.33
C LYS A 121 51.73 -35.71 -31.09
N ARG A 122 52.77 -34.95 -31.45
CA ARG A 122 52.78 -33.48 -31.39
C ARG A 122 51.72 -32.89 -32.31
N ASP A 123 51.66 -33.35 -33.56
CA ASP A 123 50.70 -32.86 -34.55
C ASP A 123 49.25 -33.15 -34.12
N ARG A 124 48.99 -34.32 -33.51
CA ARG A 124 47.69 -34.65 -32.91
C ARG A 124 47.37 -33.75 -31.71
N HIS A 125 48.31 -33.55 -30.80
CA HIS A 125 48.15 -32.65 -29.66
C HIS A 125 47.79 -31.23 -30.11
N ASP A 126 48.53 -30.69 -31.08
CA ASP A 126 48.29 -29.34 -31.61
C ASP A 126 46.99 -29.28 -32.45
N ALA A 127 46.56 -30.39 -33.05
CA ALA A 127 45.27 -30.49 -33.72
C ALA A 127 44.09 -30.47 -32.72
N LEU A 128 44.23 -31.12 -31.56
CA LEU A 128 43.23 -31.11 -30.49
C LEU A 128 43.05 -29.72 -29.90
N LEU A 129 44.15 -29.01 -29.60
CA LEU A 129 44.09 -27.61 -29.13
C LEU A 129 43.38 -26.71 -30.15
N ARG A 130 43.74 -26.81 -31.43
CA ARG A 130 43.06 -26.05 -32.50
C ARG A 130 41.58 -26.43 -32.64
N ALA A 131 41.20 -27.67 -32.34
CA ALA A 131 39.80 -28.09 -32.36
C ALA A 131 39.02 -27.49 -31.19
N TYR A 132 39.63 -27.43 -30.00
CA TYR A 132 39.06 -26.75 -28.84
C TYR A 132 38.85 -25.25 -29.10
N ASP A 133 39.83 -24.54 -29.67
CA ASP A 133 39.69 -23.11 -29.99
C ASP A 133 38.53 -22.85 -30.96
N ARG A 134 38.34 -23.73 -31.96
CA ARG A 134 37.17 -23.66 -32.85
C ARG A 134 35.86 -23.85 -32.09
N LYS A 135 35.80 -24.83 -31.16
CA LYS A 135 34.62 -25.06 -30.33
C LYS A 135 34.33 -23.89 -29.39
N MET A 136 35.35 -23.25 -28.83
CA MET A 136 35.18 -22.04 -28.03
C MET A 136 34.62 -20.87 -28.84
N THR A 137 35.10 -20.71 -30.08
CA THR A 137 34.56 -19.71 -31.02
C THR A 137 33.09 -19.99 -31.32
N GLU A 138 32.74 -21.23 -31.68
CA GLU A 138 31.36 -21.65 -31.93
C GLU A 138 30.43 -21.42 -30.71
N ILE A 139 30.92 -21.67 -29.49
CA ILE A 139 30.17 -21.38 -28.26
C ILE A 139 29.99 -19.88 -28.07
N SER A 140 31.03 -19.06 -28.31
CA SER A 140 30.91 -17.60 -28.16
C SER A 140 29.91 -17.02 -29.15
N ASP A 141 30.02 -17.39 -30.44
CA ASP A 141 29.13 -16.92 -31.50
C ASP A 141 27.67 -17.28 -31.18
N TYR A 142 27.42 -18.50 -30.70
CA TYR A 142 26.09 -18.94 -30.28
C TYR A 142 25.54 -18.11 -29.10
N ILE A 143 26.36 -17.87 -28.07
CA ILE A 143 25.91 -17.09 -26.90
C ILE A 143 25.67 -15.63 -27.30
N GLU A 144 26.51 -15.05 -28.15
CA GLU A 144 26.36 -13.69 -28.66
C GLU A 144 25.07 -13.53 -29.48
N GLU A 145 24.76 -14.48 -30.37
CA GLU A 145 23.49 -14.50 -31.11
C GLU A 145 22.29 -14.54 -30.15
N ARG A 146 22.34 -15.40 -29.12
CA ARG A 146 21.28 -15.48 -28.10
C ARG A 146 21.15 -14.20 -27.27
N VAL A 147 22.25 -13.56 -26.87
CA VAL A 147 22.21 -12.28 -26.16
C VAL A 147 21.55 -11.20 -27.03
N LEU A 148 21.82 -11.18 -28.34
CA LEU A 148 21.16 -10.25 -29.27
C LEU A 148 19.66 -10.52 -29.38
N GLU A 149 19.24 -11.78 -29.46
CA GLU A 149 17.83 -12.16 -29.48
C GLU A 149 17.09 -11.71 -28.21
N GLU A 150 17.65 -11.99 -27.02
CA GLU A 150 17.05 -11.56 -25.75
C GLU A 150 17.03 -10.04 -25.61
N SER A 151 18.06 -9.34 -26.13
CA SER A 151 18.11 -7.87 -26.16
C SER A 151 17.05 -7.26 -27.06
N GLN A 152 16.73 -7.88 -28.20
CA GLN A 152 15.63 -7.47 -29.06
C GLN A 152 14.27 -7.77 -28.44
N ALA A 153 14.14 -8.92 -27.78
CA ALA A 153 12.92 -9.32 -27.09
C ALA A 153 12.55 -8.34 -25.97
N VAL A 154 13.50 -7.98 -25.10
CA VAL A 154 13.25 -7.02 -24.01
C VAL A 154 12.92 -5.63 -24.58
N ARG A 155 13.60 -5.18 -25.63
CA ARG A 155 13.30 -3.89 -26.27
C ARG A 155 11.85 -3.82 -26.73
N LYS A 156 11.40 -4.83 -27.46
CA LYS A 156 10.02 -4.92 -27.95
C LYS A 156 9.01 -5.02 -26.79
N GLY A 157 9.34 -5.78 -25.74
CA GLY A 157 8.50 -5.88 -24.54
C GLY A 157 8.32 -4.53 -23.84
N LEU A 158 9.41 -3.76 -23.71
CA LEU A 158 9.38 -2.42 -23.13
C LEU A 158 8.64 -1.42 -24.01
N GLU A 159 8.81 -1.45 -25.34
CA GLU A 159 8.05 -0.62 -26.29
C GLU A 159 6.54 -0.84 -26.13
N VAL A 160 6.09 -2.10 -26.08
CA VAL A 160 4.67 -2.42 -25.86
C VAL A 160 4.18 -1.93 -24.49
N ALA A 161 5.00 -2.08 -23.44
CA ALA A 161 4.64 -1.58 -22.11
C ALA A 161 4.54 -0.04 -22.09
N ASP A 162 5.46 0.65 -22.76
CA ASP A 162 5.48 2.11 -22.87
C ASP A 162 4.31 2.65 -23.69
N ASP A 163 3.94 1.98 -24.78
CA ASP A 163 2.76 2.31 -25.58
C ASP A 163 1.47 2.18 -24.75
N ASN A 164 1.35 1.13 -23.94
CA ASN A 164 0.20 0.94 -23.06
C ASN A 164 0.14 2.01 -21.96
N LEU A 165 1.29 2.35 -21.36
CA LEU A 165 1.38 3.44 -20.39
C LEU A 165 1.01 4.79 -21.03
N ALA A 166 1.47 5.05 -22.25
CA ALA A 166 1.14 6.25 -23.01
C ALA A 166 -0.35 6.33 -23.37
N ALA A 167 -0.98 5.19 -23.71
CA ALA A 167 -2.41 5.12 -23.99
C ALA A 167 -3.25 5.44 -22.73
N LEU A 168 -2.90 4.86 -21.58
CA LEU A 168 -3.54 5.18 -20.30
C LEU A 168 -3.36 6.65 -19.94
N ARG A 169 -2.14 7.18 -20.13
CA ARG A 169 -1.83 8.59 -19.92
C ARG A 169 -2.70 9.49 -20.80
N GLY A 170 -2.80 9.21 -22.09
CA GLY A 170 -3.62 9.99 -23.03
C GLY A 170 -5.11 10.01 -22.67
N LYS A 171 -5.63 8.90 -22.13
CA LYS A 171 -7.01 8.82 -21.59
C LYS A 171 -7.19 9.79 -20.41
N LEU A 172 -6.26 9.81 -19.46
CA LEU A 172 -6.31 10.67 -18.27
C LEU A 172 -6.01 12.14 -18.57
N ASP A 173 -5.25 12.43 -19.63
CA ASP A 173 -4.97 13.79 -20.09
C ASP A 173 -6.18 14.46 -20.74
N THR A 174 -7.12 13.68 -21.28
CA THR A 174 -8.30 14.21 -21.94
C THR A 174 -9.35 14.64 -20.90
N GLU A 175 -9.45 15.94 -20.63
CA GLU A 175 -10.38 16.47 -19.61
C GLU A 175 -11.83 16.03 -19.82
N ALA A 176 -12.32 15.97 -21.06
CA ALA A 176 -13.68 15.54 -21.34
C ALA A 176 -13.96 14.09 -20.89
N ILE A 177 -12.97 13.21 -21.03
CA ILE A 177 -13.04 11.83 -20.55
C ILE A 177 -12.94 11.83 -19.03
N LEU A 178 -11.96 12.56 -18.48
CA LEU A 178 -11.71 12.64 -17.04
C LEU A 178 -12.98 13.09 -16.29
N VAL A 179 -13.66 14.16 -16.69
CA VAL A 179 -14.92 14.63 -16.06
C VAL A 179 -16.06 13.62 -16.18
N GLY A 180 -16.05 12.81 -17.23
CA GLY A 180 -17.03 11.74 -17.48
C GLY A 180 -16.86 10.56 -16.53
N MET A 181 -15.64 10.31 -16.06
CA MET A 181 -15.33 9.16 -15.21
C MET A 181 -15.99 9.28 -13.84
N ASP A 182 -16.53 8.16 -13.36
CA ASP A 182 -16.90 7.99 -11.95
C ASP A 182 -15.68 7.68 -11.07
N PHE A 183 -15.87 7.69 -9.74
CA PHE A 183 -14.77 7.44 -8.82
C PHE A 183 -14.17 6.04 -9.01
N GLY A 184 -15.02 5.01 -9.20
CA GLY A 184 -14.56 3.64 -9.42
C GLY A 184 -13.74 3.47 -10.69
N GLU A 185 -14.10 4.17 -11.77
CA GLU A 185 -13.35 4.19 -13.02
C GLU A 185 -11.98 4.87 -12.89
N VAL A 186 -11.90 5.97 -12.14
CA VAL A 186 -10.61 6.62 -11.83
C VAL A 186 -9.73 5.69 -11.01
N MET A 187 -10.31 4.98 -10.06
CA MET A 187 -9.56 4.06 -9.21
C MET A 187 -9.15 2.78 -9.94
N ALA A 188 -9.99 2.29 -10.84
CA ALA A 188 -9.63 1.23 -11.77
C ALA A 188 -8.43 1.63 -12.64
N SER A 189 -8.33 2.91 -13.06
CA SER A 189 -7.15 3.39 -13.79
C SER A 189 -5.86 3.35 -12.97
N ARG A 190 -5.95 3.45 -11.64
CA ARG A 190 -4.79 3.25 -10.73
C ARG A 190 -4.34 1.80 -10.73
N VAL A 191 -5.29 0.87 -10.62
CA VAL A 191 -5.01 -0.57 -10.66
C VAL A 191 -4.42 -0.96 -12.01
N GLU A 192 -4.96 -0.42 -13.10
CA GLU A 192 -4.42 -0.58 -14.45
C GLU A 192 -2.99 -0.06 -14.55
N LEU A 193 -2.72 1.16 -14.04
CA LEU A 193 -1.37 1.73 -14.00
C LEU A 193 -0.38 0.82 -13.26
N ILE A 194 -0.75 0.34 -12.06
CA ILE A 194 0.10 -0.55 -11.27
C ILE A 194 0.39 -1.83 -12.06
N GLY A 195 -0.64 -2.44 -12.66
CA GLY A 195 -0.46 -3.64 -13.48
C GLY A 195 0.44 -3.43 -14.70
N LEU A 196 0.37 -2.26 -15.35
CA LEU A 196 1.25 -1.92 -16.47
C LEU A 196 2.71 -1.73 -16.03
N LEU A 197 2.93 -1.08 -14.88
CA LEU A 197 4.26 -0.92 -14.30
C LEU A 197 4.85 -2.27 -13.88
N GLU A 198 4.06 -3.14 -13.25
CA GLU A 198 4.47 -4.50 -12.90
C GLU A 198 4.82 -5.34 -14.13
N ALA A 199 4.05 -5.22 -15.21
CA ALA A 199 4.33 -5.89 -16.47
C ALA A 199 5.66 -5.42 -17.06
N ARG A 200 5.93 -4.11 -17.05
CA ARG A 200 7.20 -3.52 -17.50
C ARG A 200 8.38 -4.03 -16.68
N THR A 201 8.29 -3.98 -15.35
CA THR A 201 9.32 -4.54 -14.45
C THR A 201 9.50 -6.05 -14.68
N GLY A 202 8.40 -6.76 -15.01
CA GLY A 202 8.41 -8.18 -15.36
C GLY A 202 9.26 -8.50 -16.58
N GLU A 203 9.21 -7.68 -17.63
CA GLU A 203 10.07 -7.83 -18.82
C GLU A 203 11.55 -7.65 -18.48
N LEU A 204 11.89 -6.70 -17.61
CA LEU A 204 13.27 -6.50 -17.15
C LEU A 204 13.79 -7.70 -16.34
N LYS A 205 12.97 -8.26 -15.44
CA LYS A 205 13.32 -9.46 -14.67
C LYS A 205 13.53 -10.68 -15.56
N LYS A 206 12.71 -10.85 -16.60
CA LYS A 206 12.90 -11.92 -17.60
C LYS A 206 14.24 -11.76 -18.32
N PHE A 207 14.56 -10.54 -18.74
CA PHE A 207 15.83 -10.25 -19.42
C PHE A 207 17.05 -10.50 -18.52
N GLU A 208 17.03 -10.04 -17.27
CA GLU A 208 18.10 -10.30 -16.29
C GLU A 208 18.31 -11.81 -16.09
N SER A 209 17.22 -12.56 -15.89
CA SER A 209 17.28 -14.02 -15.74
C SER A 209 17.78 -14.71 -17.00
N ALA A 210 17.46 -14.19 -18.19
CA ALA A 210 17.93 -14.74 -19.45
C ALA A 210 19.45 -14.54 -19.63
N LEU A 211 19.97 -13.34 -19.33
CA LEU A 211 21.40 -13.06 -19.40
C LEU A 211 22.22 -13.92 -18.44
N GLU A 212 21.76 -14.06 -17.19
CA GLU A 212 22.43 -14.94 -16.20
C GLU A 212 22.37 -16.41 -16.66
N GLY A 213 21.24 -16.85 -17.23
CA GLY A 213 21.10 -18.19 -17.81
C GLY A 213 22.06 -18.45 -18.97
N LEU A 214 22.30 -17.46 -19.84
CA LEU A 214 23.23 -17.57 -20.96
C LEU A 214 24.69 -17.67 -20.48
N GLU A 215 25.09 -16.91 -19.46
CA GLU A 215 26.45 -17.02 -18.90
C GLU A 215 26.65 -18.35 -18.14
N GLN A 216 25.62 -18.86 -17.47
CA GLN A 216 25.64 -20.20 -16.88
C GLN A 216 25.80 -21.28 -17.97
N GLU A 217 25.06 -21.15 -19.08
CA GLU A 217 25.18 -22.05 -20.23
C GLU A 217 26.57 -21.98 -20.88
N ARG A 218 27.15 -20.79 -21.02
CA ARG A 218 28.54 -20.60 -21.49
C ARG A 218 29.51 -21.37 -20.60
N ALA A 219 29.44 -21.17 -19.29
CA ALA A 219 30.32 -21.83 -18.33
C ALA A 219 30.19 -23.36 -18.39
N GLU A 220 28.98 -23.90 -18.50
CA GLU A 220 28.73 -25.33 -18.59
C GLU A 220 29.22 -25.95 -19.91
N ARG A 221 28.95 -25.30 -21.05
CA ARG A 221 29.41 -25.76 -22.37
C ARG A 221 30.94 -25.74 -22.44
N THR A 222 31.58 -24.63 -22.04
CA THR A 222 33.05 -24.54 -22.04
C THR A 222 33.69 -25.54 -21.07
N SER A 223 33.13 -25.72 -19.87
CA SER A 223 33.64 -26.72 -18.92
C SER A 223 33.58 -28.15 -19.46
N ARG A 224 32.52 -28.50 -20.21
CA ARG A 224 32.39 -29.82 -20.85
C ARG A 224 33.44 -30.03 -21.93
N GLU A 225 33.64 -29.05 -22.81
CA GLU A 225 34.65 -29.16 -23.87
C GLU A 225 36.08 -29.15 -23.31
N LEU A 226 36.33 -28.42 -22.21
CA LEU A 226 37.64 -28.42 -21.54
C LEU A 226 37.96 -29.80 -20.94
N ARG A 227 36.99 -30.45 -20.29
CA ARG A 227 37.17 -31.82 -19.77
C ARG A 227 37.48 -32.81 -20.88
N ARG A 228 36.75 -32.74 -22.00
CA ARG A 228 37.03 -33.58 -23.18
C ARG A 228 38.43 -33.36 -23.72
N LEU A 229 38.86 -32.09 -23.83
CA LEU A 229 40.22 -31.77 -24.25
C LEU A 229 41.27 -32.39 -23.32
N ILE A 230 41.08 -32.32 -22.00
CA ILE A 230 42.02 -32.92 -21.02
C ILE A 230 42.14 -34.43 -21.24
N ASP A 231 41.01 -35.12 -21.39
CA ASP A 231 40.98 -36.57 -21.64
C ASP A 231 41.72 -36.92 -22.95
N ASP A 232 41.42 -36.20 -24.04
CA ASP A 232 42.05 -36.43 -25.36
C ASP A 232 43.56 -36.11 -25.36
N LEU A 233 44.00 -35.08 -24.62
CA LEU A 233 45.41 -34.72 -24.47
C LEU A 233 46.19 -35.76 -23.65
N ASN A 234 45.58 -36.29 -22.60
CA ASN A 234 46.15 -37.37 -21.80
C ASN A 234 46.27 -38.66 -22.63
N ASP A 235 45.25 -39.02 -23.42
CA ASP A 235 45.25 -40.20 -24.30
C ASP A 235 46.31 -40.12 -25.41
N THR A 236 46.55 -38.91 -25.95
CA THR A 236 47.60 -38.70 -26.95
C THR A 236 49.01 -38.94 -26.38
N ALA A 237 49.18 -38.77 -25.06
CA ALA A 237 50.42 -38.99 -24.31
C ALA A 237 51.65 -38.35 -24.99
N HIS A 238 51.48 -37.12 -25.47
CA HIS A 238 52.56 -36.28 -26.02
C HIS A 238 53.26 -35.50 -24.89
N ARG A 239 52.49 -34.99 -23.92
CA ARG A 239 52.99 -34.29 -22.73
C ARG A 239 52.69 -35.09 -21.46
N LEU A 240 53.40 -34.78 -20.39
CA LEU A 240 53.17 -35.37 -19.08
C LEU A 240 51.86 -34.81 -18.49
N PRO A 241 51.10 -35.61 -17.71
CA PRO A 241 49.84 -35.16 -17.12
C PRO A 241 49.91 -33.83 -16.36
N PRO A 242 50.95 -33.53 -15.55
CA PRO A 242 51.06 -32.22 -14.87
C PRO A 242 51.15 -31.02 -15.83
N THR A 243 51.67 -31.25 -17.05
CA THR A 243 51.72 -30.20 -18.07
C THR A 243 50.36 -30.00 -18.74
N VAL A 244 49.57 -31.07 -18.92
CA VAL A 244 48.20 -31.00 -19.42
C VAL A 244 47.30 -30.28 -18.41
N GLU A 245 47.46 -30.58 -17.12
CA GLU A 245 46.75 -29.90 -16.03
C GLU A 245 47.04 -28.39 -16.02
N ARG A 246 48.30 -27.98 -16.19
CA ARG A 246 48.66 -26.55 -16.28
C ARG A 246 48.02 -25.85 -17.49
N ILE A 247 47.97 -26.51 -18.64
CA ILE A 247 47.27 -26.00 -19.83
C ILE A 247 45.78 -25.84 -19.52
N ALA A 248 45.17 -26.81 -18.84
CA ALA A 248 43.77 -26.75 -18.45
C ALA A 248 43.49 -25.63 -17.46
N GLU A 249 44.36 -25.41 -16.47
CA GLU A 249 44.27 -24.30 -15.53
C GLU A 249 44.29 -22.96 -16.28
N GLU A 250 45.23 -22.75 -17.19
CA GLU A 250 45.34 -21.53 -18.00
C GLU A 250 44.07 -21.29 -18.84
N LEU A 251 43.57 -22.31 -19.53
CA LEU A 251 42.34 -22.22 -20.34
C LEU A 251 41.08 -21.98 -19.50
N SER A 252 40.99 -22.64 -18.33
CA SER A 252 39.88 -22.44 -17.39
C SER A 252 39.89 -21.03 -16.79
N PHE A 253 41.07 -20.50 -16.49
CA PHE A 253 41.25 -19.18 -15.93
C PHE A 253 40.79 -18.09 -16.91
N GLU A 254 41.20 -18.18 -18.17
CA GLU A 254 40.75 -17.24 -19.21
C GLU A 254 39.24 -17.29 -19.43
N THR A 255 38.66 -18.50 -19.45
CA THR A 255 37.19 -18.65 -19.55
C THR A 255 36.47 -18.01 -18.37
N ASN A 256 36.91 -18.31 -17.14
CA ASN A 256 36.31 -17.78 -15.92
C ASN A 256 36.41 -16.25 -15.87
N LYS A 257 37.52 -15.69 -16.31
CA LYS A 257 37.71 -14.24 -16.40
C LYS A 257 36.68 -13.60 -17.33
N VAL A 258 36.41 -14.20 -18.50
CA VAL A 258 35.38 -13.71 -19.43
C VAL A 258 33.99 -13.81 -18.81
N VAL A 259 33.61 -14.97 -18.24
CA VAL A 259 32.30 -15.17 -17.61
C VAL A 259 32.06 -14.17 -16.47
N VAL A 260 33.06 -13.96 -15.61
CA VAL A 260 32.94 -13.01 -14.49
C VAL A 260 32.81 -11.57 -15.00
N ALA A 261 33.59 -11.19 -16.02
CA ALA A 261 33.49 -9.86 -16.61
C ALA A 261 32.11 -9.62 -17.24
N ASN A 262 31.59 -10.59 -17.99
CA ASN A 262 30.27 -10.51 -18.61
C ASN A 262 29.15 -10.45 -17.58
N ARG A 263 29.15 -11.34 -16.58
CA ARG A 263 28.15 -11.32 -15.50
C ARG A 263 28.14 -9.99 -14.76
N LYS A 264 29.31 -9.40 -14.52
CA LYS A 264 29.41 -8.05 -13.96
C LYS A 264 28.76 -7.01 -14.88
N SER A 265 29.06 -7.03 -16.18
CA SER A 265 28.48 -6.09 -17.14
C SER A 265 26.95 -6.24 -17.25
N HIS A 266 26.44 -7.48 -17.25
CA HIS A 266 25.00 -7.76 -17.29
C HIS A 266 24.30 -7.25 -16.03
N ALA A 267 24.90 -7.46 -14.85
CA ALA A 267 24.37 -6.95 -13.59
C ALA A 267 24.37 -5.41 -13.54
N GLU A 268 25.42 -4.75 -14.06
CA GLU A 268 25.47 -3.29 -14.17
C GLU A 268 24.40 -2.74 -15.12
N LEU A 269 24.18 -3.40 -16.26
CA LEU A 269 23.12 -3.06 -17.20
C LEU A 269 21.74 -3.22 -16.57
N ALA A 270 21.47 -4.37 -15.94
CA ALA A 270 20.20 -4.63 -15.25
C ALA A 270 19.94 -3.58 -14.17
N ALA A 271 20.94 -3.25 -13.35
CA ALA A 271 20.82 -2.22 -12.33
C ALA A 271 20.48 -0.84 -12.91
N LEU A 272 21.09 -0.47 -14.06
CA LEU A 272 20.77 0.78 -14.75
C LEU A 272 19.34 0.78 -15.32
N MET A 273 18.90 -0.34 -15.89
CA MET A 273 17.53 -0.48 -16.40
C MET A 273 16.50 -0.41 -15.28
N PHE A 274 16.70 -1.12 -14.17
CA PHE A 274 15.80 -1.05 -13.01
C PHE A 274 15.76 0.35 -12.38
N ARG A 275 16.89 1.07 -12.35
CA ARG A 275 16.89 2.47 -11.87
C ARG A 275 16.01 3.36 -12.75
N LYS A 276 16.10 3.21 -14.07
CA LYS A 276 15.23 3.94 -15.00
C LYS A 276 13.77 3.52 -14.86
N ASP A 277 13.51 2.24 -14.66
CA ASP A 277 12.15 1.70 -14.46
C ASP A 277 11.49 2.30 -13.21
N VAL A 278 12.22 2.37 -12.10
CA VAL A 278 11.75 3.01 -10.86
C VAL A 278 11.45 4.50 -11.10
N ALA A 279 12.28 5.21 -11.85
CA ALA A 279 12.05 6.62 -12.19
C ALA A 279 10.76 6.80 -13.02
N ILE A 280 10.55 5.95 -14.04
CA ILE A 280 9.32 5.94 -14.85
C ILE A 280 8.10 5.62 -13.98
N ALA A 281 8.20 4.63 -13.09
CA ALA A 281 7.13 4.27 -12.17
C ALA A 281 6.80 5.39 -11.19
N ALA A 282 7.78 6.16 -10.74
CA ALA A 282 7.57 7.33 -9.89
C ALA A 282 6.88 8.47 -10.66
N GLU A 283 7.34 8.78 -11.87
CA GLU A 283 6.73 9.80 -12.72
C GLU A 283 5.28 9.44 -13.09
N ALA A 284 5.02 8.20 -13.48
CA ALA A 284 3.69 7.74 -13.85
C ALA A 284 2.71 7.79 -12.67
N ARG A 285 3.15 7.43 -11.46
CA ARG A 285 2.37 7.56 -10.23
C ARG A 285 2.09 9.02 -9.89
N ALA A 286 3.11 9.88 -9.89
CA ALA A 286 2.94 11.30 -9.63
C ALA A 286 2.01 11.97 -10.66
N HIS A 287 2.10 11.56 -11.92
CA HIS A 287 1.19 12.01 -12.96
C HIS A 287 -0.26 11.58 -12.66
N TRP A 288 -0.47 10.31 -12.30
CA TRP A 288 -1.80 9.82 -11.92
C TRP A 288 -2.38 10.57 -10.73
N ASP A 289 -1.59 10.82 -9.67
CA ASP A 289 -1.99 11.60 -8.50
C ASP A 289 -2.41 13.03 -8.90
N SER A 290 -1.65 13.66 -9.79
CA SER A 290 -1.99 14.97 -10.35
C SER A 290 -3.33 14.94 -11.11
N LYS A 291 -3.58 13.89 -11.88
CA LYS A 291 -4.85 13.72 -12.61
C LYS A 291 -6.01 13.39 -11.70
N LEU A 292 -5.80 12.64 -10.63
CA LEU A 292 -6.80 12.44 -9.59
C LEU A 292 -7.18 13.76 -8.93
N ALA A 293 -6.20 14.58 -8.55
CA ALA A 293 -6.46 15.91 -8.01
C ALA A 293 -7.22 16.80 -9.00
N ARG A 294 -6.85 16.77 -10.29
CA ARG A 294 -7.56 17.49 -11.35
C ARG A 294 -9.00 16.98 -11.53
N TRP A 295 -9.19 15.67 -11.51
CA TRP A 295 -10.50 15.04 -11.58
C TRP A 295 -11.40 15.49 -10.42
N ARG A 296 -10.89 15.48 -9.18
CA ARG A 296 -11.59 15.97 -7.99
C ARG A 296 -12.09 17.41 -8.16
N GLN A 297 -11.22 18.30 -8.65
CA GLN A 297 -11.58 19.69 -8.93
C GLN A 297 -12.68 19.79 -9.99
N LEU A 298 -12.54 19.07 -11.10
CA LEU A 298 -13.52 19.11 -12.18
C LEU A 298 -14.89 18.56 -11.75
N ARG A 299 -14.90 17.49 -10.94
CA ARG A 299 -16.13 16.93 -10.36
C ARG A 299 -16.78 17.88 -9.37
N HIS A 300 -15.99 18.49 -8.49
CA HIS A 300 -16.44 19.55 -7.58
C HIS A 300 -17.14 20.67 -8.35
N ASP A 301 -16.44 21.25 -9.33
CA ASP A 301 -16.94 22.40 -10.09
C ASP A 301 -18.20 22.05 -10.88
N LYS A 302 -18.26 20.83 -11.43
CA LYS A 302 -19.45 20.31 -12.12
C LYS A 302 -20.62 20.14 -11.15
N ALA A 303 -20.41 19.52 -9.99
CA ALA A 303 -21.46 19.26 -9.00
C ALA A 303 -22.03 20.57 -8.44
N VAL A 304 -21.16 21.53 -8.08
CA VAL A 304 -21.55 22.86 -7.62
C VAL A 304 -22.33 23.62 -8.70
N ARG A 305 -21.88 23.57 -9.96
CA ARG A 305 -22.60 24.20 -11.09
C ARG A 305 -23.98 23.60 -11.30
N ILE A 306 -24.10 22.27 -11.26
CA ILE A 306 -25.39 21.57 -11.38
C ILE A 306 -26.32 21.97 -10.23
N PHE A 307 -25.82 21.97 -9.00
CA PHE A 307 -26.60 22.38 -7.82
C PHE A 307 -27.09 23.82 -7.92
N HIS A 308 -26.23 24.76 -8.31
CA HIS A 308 -26.66 26.15 -8.51
C HIS A 308 -27.71 26.28 -9.61
N GLY A 309 -27.58 25.53 -10.72
CA GLY A 309 -28.59 25.48 -11.77
C GLY A 309 -29.93 24.93 -11.27
N ASP A 310 -29.88 23.88 -10.47
CA ASP A 310 -31.06 23.21 -9.90
C ASP A 310 -31.81 24.12 -8.90
N ILE A 311 -31.12 24.68 -7.91
CA ILE A 311 -31.72 25.58 -6.89
C ILE A 311 -32.21 26.91 -7.50
N SER A 312 -31.57 27.37 -8.58
CA SER A 312 -32.02 28.57 -9.30
C SER A 312 -33.17 28.29 -10.27
N SER A 313 -33.53 27.03 -10.49
CA SER A 313 -34.60 26.66 -11.41
C SER A 313 -35.98 27.08 -10.91
N GLU A 314 -36.96 27.06 -11.82
CA GLU A 314 -38.36 27.34 -11.47
C GLU A 314 -38.90 26.34 -10.44
N ALA A 315 -38.34 25.14 -10.33
CA ALA A 315 -38.77 24.13 -9.35
C ALA A 315 -38.67 24.62 -7.90
N TYR A 316 -37.72 25.52 -7.60
CA TYR A 316 -37.52 26.10 -6.26
C TYR A 316 -37.89 27.59 -6.19
N THR A 317 -37.61 28.37 -7.24
CA THR A 317 -37.84 29.83 -7.24
C THR A 317 -39.30 30.21 -7.51
N ASN A 318 -39.97 29.48 -8.41
CA ASN A 318 -41.38 29.67 -8.74
C ASN A 318 -42.07 28.34 -9.08
N PRO A 319 -42.23 27.43 -8.10
CA PRO A 319 -42.73 26.09 -8.36
C PRO A 319 -44.10 26.11 -9.04
N PRO A 320 -44.39 25.19 -9.97
CA PRO A 320 -45.68 25.13 -10.66
C PRO A 320 -46.85 24.97 -9.67
N GLU A 321 -46.62 24.32 -8.53
CA GLU A 321 -47.62 24.21 -7.45
C GLU A 321 -47.98 25.57 -6.84
N ARG A 322 -47.00 26.48 -6.73
CA ARG A 322 -47.24 27.86 -6.25
C ARG A 322 -48.09 28.62 -7.24
N VAL A 323 -47.74 28.53 -8.53
CA VAL A 323 -48.50 29.19 -9.61
C VAL A 323 -49.94 28.70 -9.62
N ALA A 324 -50.15 27.38 -9.62
CA ALA A 324 -51.48 26.77 -9.60
C ALA A 324 -52.29 27.16 -8.34
N LEU A 325 -51.64 27.31 -7.18
CA LEU A 325 -52.32 27.72 -5.95
C LEU A 325 -52.76 29.19 -6.01
N LEU A 326 -51.90 30.08 -6.53
CA LEU A 326 -52.21 31.50 -6.70
C LEU A 326 -53.30 31.71 -7.76
N GLU A 327 -53.32 30.93 -8.84
CA GLU A 327 -54.40 30.97 -9.84
C GLU A 327 -55.74 30.56 -9.24
N LYS A 328 -55.78 29.47 -8.47
CA LYS A 328 -56.99 29.04 -7.74
C LYS A 328 -57.47 30.10 -6.74
N MET A 329 -56.54 30.73 -6.03
CA MET A 329 -56.86 31.84 -5.13
C MET A 329 -57.48 33.01 -5.89
N ARG A 330 -56.91 33.40 -7.03
CA ARG A 330 -57.40 34.49 -7.89
C ARG A 330 -58.80 34.22 -8.42
N ALA A 331 -59.06 33.00 -8.92
CA ALA A 331 -60.37 32.59 -9.39
C ALA A 331 -61.44 32.66 -8.27
N LYS A 332 -61.09 32.22 -7.05
CA LYS A 332 -61.99 32.31 -5.89
C LYS A 332 -62.22 33.75 -5.40
N GLN A 333 -61.23 34.63 -5.55
CA GLN A 333 -61.41 36.06 -5.27
C GLN A 333 -62.38 36.71 -6.26
N GLN A 334 -62.31 36.35 -7.54
CA GLN A 334 -63.24 36.82 -8.56
C GLN A 334 -64.69 36.37 -8.25
N GLU A 335 -64.88 35.09 -7.93
CA GLU A 335 -66.21 34.55 -7.56
C GLU A 335 -66.82 35.31 -6.36
N ARG A 336 -66.03 35.59 -5.31
CA ARG A 336 -66.49 36.38 -4.16
C ARG A 336 -66.77 37.84 -4.52
N GLN A 337 -66.02 38.41 -5.46
CA GLN A 337 -66.28 39.76 -5.94
C GLN A 337 -67.61 39.83 -6.70
N GLU A 338 -67.94 38.83 -7.50
CA GLU A 338 -69.25 38.71 -8.17
C GLU A 338 -70.38 38.61 -7.13
N GLN A 339 -70.22 37.77 -6.10
CA GLN A 339 -71.19 37.68 -4.99
C GLN A 339 -71.36 39.03 -4.28
N ARG A 340 -70.28 39.79 -4.09
CA ARG A 340 -70.33 41.13 -3.50
C ARG A 340 -71.16 42.09 -4.36
N LEU A 341 -70.96 42.06 -5.67
CA LEU A 341 -71.72 42.87 -6.62
C LEU A 341 -73.20 42.49 -6.64
N ASP A 342 -73.54 41.21 -6.50
CA ASP A 342 -74.94 40.76 -6.37
C ASP A 342 -75.60 41.31 -5.11
N ILE A 343 -74.89 41.31 -3.98
CA ILE A 343 -75.42 41.90 -2.73
C ILE A 343 -75.59 43.42 -2.88
N PHE A 344 -74.66 44.12 -3.54
CA PHE A 344 -74.82 45.54 -3.86
C PHE A 344 -76.04 45.80 -4.76
N ALA A 345 -76.24 44.99 -5.80
CA ALA A 345 -77.40 45.11 -6.67
C ALA A 345 -78.73 44.86 -5.92
N LYS A 346 -78.75 43.97 -4.92
CA LYS A 346 -79.91 43.81 -4.03
C LYS A 346 -80.19 45.09 -3.24
N LEU A 347 -79.15 45.74 -2.73
CA LEU A 347 -79.25 47.01 -1.99
C LEU A 347 -79.77 48.14 -2.89
N GLU A 348 -79.25 48.26 -4.12
CA GLU A 348 -79.67 49.29 -5.08
C GLU A 348 -81.14 49.17 -5.51
N ARG A 349 -81.68 47.95 -5.56
CA ARG A 349 -83.09 47.70 -5.91
C ARG A 349 -84.07 48.04 -4.76
N MET A 350 -83.58 48.32 -3.56
CA MET A 350 -84.44 48.72 -2.45
C MET A 350 -84.96 50.16 -2.67
N ASN A 351 -86.28 50.31 -2.63
CA ASN A 351 -86.97 51.60 -2.79
C ASN A 351 -87.70 52.01 -1.49
N ALA A 352 -88.24 53.21 -1.45
CA ALA A 352 -88.92 53.77 -0.26
C ALA A 352 -90.04 52.89 0.31
N THR A 353 -90.61 51.99 -0.48
CA THR A 353 -91.67 51.04 -0.06
C THR A 353 -91.16 49.67 0.39
N THR A 354 -89.90 49.32 0.10
CA THR A 354 -89.29 48.00 0.39
C THR A 354 -88.17 48.06 1.43
N ILE A 355 -87.68 49.26 1.79
CA ILE A 355 -86.73 49.45 2.88
C ILE A 355 -87.44 49.18 4.22
N ARG A 356 -87.21 47.98 4.75
CA ARG A 356 -87.56 47.59 6.12
C ARG A 356 -86.27 47.29 6.90
N SER A 357 -86.27 47.57 8.19
CA SER A 357 -85.11 47.32 9.07
C SER A 357 -84.62 45.86 8.98
N GLU A 358 -85.54 44.91 8.90
CA GLU A 358 -85.26 43.48 8.73
C GLU A 358 -84.53 43.15 7.41
N ALA A 359 -84.92 43.78 6.30
CA ALA A 359 -84.32 43.54 4.99
C ALA A 359 -82.89 44.11 4.92
N VAL A 360 -82.66 45.28 5.52
CA VAL A 360 -81.30 45.86 5.65
C VAL A 360 -80.43 45.03 6.59
N ALA A 361 -81.00 44.50 7.69
CA ALA A 361 -80.30 43.59 8.58
C ALA A 361 -79.92 42.27 7.90
N GLY A 362 -80.79 41.75 7.02
CA GLY A 362 -80.52 40.59 6.18
C GLY A 362 -79.32 40.81 5.24
N ILE A 363 -79.31 41.92 4.50
CA ILE A 363 -78.18 42.29 3.61
C ILE A 363 -76.89 42.49 4.40
N LYS A 364 -76.93 43.14 5.56
CA LYS A 364 -75.77 43.27 6.45
C LYS A 364 -75.24 41.91 6.89
N LYS A 365 -76.12 40.96 7.19
CA LYS A 365 -75.74 39.59 7.55
C LYS A 365 -75.11 38.85 6.37
N GLU A 366 -75.62 39.02 5.14
CA GLU A 366 -75.02 38.45 3.93
C GLU A 366 -73.60 39.02 3.69
N PHE A 367 -73.40 40.33 3.85
CA PHE A 367 -72.08 40.96 3.76
C PHE A 367 -71.12 40.45 4.84
N ALA A 368 -71.57 40.32 6.08
CA ALA A 368 -70.76 39.82 7.18
C ALA A 368 -70.33 38.36 6.93
N ALA A 369 -71.25 37.50 6.48
CA ALA A 369 -70.94 36.13 6.13
C ALA A 369 -69.92 36.04 4.98
N LEU A 370 -70.08 36.85 3.92
CA LEU A 370 -69.13 36.90 2.81
C LEU A 370 -67.74 37.38 3.25
N ALA A 371 -67.68 38.34 4.19
CA ALA A 371 -66.43 38.82 4.75
C ALA A 371 -65.73 37.75 5.62
N ASP A 372 -66.50 37.01 6.43
CA ASP A 372 -65.97 35.89 7.22
C ASP A 372 -65.43 34.77 6.32
N ASP A 373 -66.16 34.43 5.25
CA ASP A 373 -65.71 33.47 4.24
C ASP A 373 -64.44 33.92 3.51
N GLU A 374 -64.32 35.21 3.22
CA GLU A 374 -63.12 35.80 2.61
C GLU A 374 -61.91 35.71 3.54
N ILE A 375 -62.07 36.06 4.82
CA ILE A 375 -61.02 35.93 5.84
C ILE A 375 -60.59 34.47 5.99
N ALA A 376 -61.55 33.54 6.08
CA ALA A 376 -61.27 32.10 6.18
C ALA A 376 -60.52 31.58 4.94
N ALA A 377 -60.93 32.00 3.74
CA ALA A 377 -60.26 31.62 2.50
C ALA A 377 -58.84 32.20 2.40
N MET A 378 -58.63 33.47 2.79
CA MET A 378 -57.29 34.08 2.82
C MET A 378 -56.37 33.32 3.76
N LYS A 379 -56.84 32.99 4.96
CA LYS A 379 -56.08 32.19 5.94
C LYS A 379 -55.70 30.82 5.38
N HIS A 380 -56.66 30.11 4.76
CA HIS A 380 -56.43 28.80 4.15
C HIS A 380 -55.37 28.83 3.05
N TYR A 381 -55.42 29.79 2.13
CA TYR A 381 -54.42 29.91 1.07
C TYR A 381 -53.05 30.35 1.60
N TYR A 382 -53.01 31.22 2.62
CA TYR A 382 -51.77 31.60 3.30
C TYR A 382 -51.09 30.40 3.96
N GLU A 383 -51.86 29.57 4.68
CA GLU A 383 -51.37 28.33 5.29
C GLU A 383 -50.82 27.35 4.24
N LYS A 384 -51.53 27.18 3.11
CA LYS A 384 -51.06 26.34 2.01
C LYS A 384 -49.78 26.86 1.36
N LEU A 385 -49.65 28.18 1.16
CA LEU A 385 -48.42 28.78 0.63
C LEU A 385 -47.25 28.58 1.58
N ASN A 386 -47.47 28.72 2.89
CA ASN A 386 -46.44 28.48 3.90
C ASN A 386 -46.04 27.00 3.98
N ALA A 387 -47.00 26.08 3.91
CA ALA A 387 -46.72 24.65 3.86
C ALA A 387 -45.90 24.28 2.61
N LEU A 388 -46.24 24.84 1.45
CA LEU A 388 -45.49 24.65 0.22
C LEU A 388 -44.07 25.23 0.33
N ARG A 389 -43.92 26.44 0.89
CA ARG A 389 -42.61 27.06 1.15
C ARG A 389 -41.75 26.19 2.06
N ALA A 390 -42.33 25.66 3.15
CA ALA A 390 -41.63 24.78 4.08
C ALA A 390 -41.21 23.46 3.41
N ALA A 391 -42.10 22.84 2.63
CA ALA A 391 -41.81 21.62 1.89
C ALA A 391 -40.67 21.82 0.87
N LYS A 392 -40.72 22.90 0.07
CA LYS A 392 -39.67 23.23 -0.89
C LYS A 392 -38.35 23.62 -0.22
N GLY A 393 -38.42 24.26 0.96
CA GLY A 393 -37.26 24.52 1.80
C GLY A 393 -36.59 23.23 2.28
N ALA A 394 -37.37 22.25 2.73
CA ALA A 394 -36.86 20.94 3.14
C ALA A 394 -36.27 20.13 1.97
N GLU A 395 -36.88 20.20 0.78
CA GLU A 395 -36.36 19.59 -0.44
C GLU A 395 -35.01 20.20 -0.84
N ALA A 396 -34.89 21.53 -0.80
CA ALA A 396 -33.64 22.25 -1.08
C ALA A 396 -32.54 21.89 -0.06
N GLU A 397 -32.91 21.76 1.22
CA GLU A 397 -31.99 21.33 2.28
C GLU A 397 -31.49 19.91 2.01
N SER A 398 -32.38 18.96 1.72
CA SER A 398 -32.03 17.59 1.34
C SER A 398 -31.07 17.58 0.14
N ARG A 399 -31.35 18.38 -0.89
CA ARG A 399 -30.49 18.45 -2.08
C ARG A 399 -29.10 18.99 -1.78
N ARG A 400 -28.99 19.94 -0.84
CA ARG A 400 -27.72 20.47 -0.34
C ARG A 400 -26.94 19.40 0.42
N GLU A 401 -27.64 18.59 1.23
CA GLU A 401 -27.02 17.43 1.92
C GLU A 401 -26.52 16.38 0.93
N ASP A 402 -27.28 16.10 -0.13
CA ASP A 402 -26.85 15.19 -1.20
C ASP A 402 -25.60 15.73 -1.93
N LEU A 403 -25.54 17.04 -2.21
CA LEU A 403 -24.34 17.66 -2.77
C LEU A 403 -23.14 17.52 -1.81
N ARG A 404 -23.33 17.79 -0.52
CA ARG A 404 -22.26 17.64 0.48
C ARG A 404 -21.75 16.20 0.49
N ALA A 405 -22.63 15.22 0.56
CA ALA A 405 -22.27 13.80 0.51
C ALA A 405 -21.51 13.44 -0.77
N GLU A 406 -21.95 13.94 -1.93
CA GLU A 406 -21.26 13.77 -3.21
C GLU A 406 -19.83 14.35 -3.15
N LEU A 407 -19.65 15.59 -2.67
CA LEU A 407 -18.34 16.26 -2.60
C LEU A 407 -17.36 15.55 -1.63
N HIS A 408 -17.87 15.02 -0.53
CA HIS A 408 -17.06 14.27 0.42
C HIS A 408 -16.68 12.89 -0.11
N HIS A 409 -17.56 12.21 -0.86
CA HIS A 409 -17.29 10.88 -1.39
C HIS A 409 -15.99 10.82 -2.22
N TYR A 410 -15.72 11.84 -3.04
CA TYR A 410 -14.47 11.92 -3.81
C TYR A 410 -13.38 12.78 -3.17
N ALA A 411 -13.52 13.18 -1.91
CA ALA A 411 -12.57 14.02 -1.19
C ALA A 411 -12.18 15.29 -1.97
N ALA A 412 -13.18 16.02 -2.47
CA ALA A 412 -13.01 17.18 -3.36
C ALA A 412 -11.95 18.21 -2.91
N LEU A 413 -11.75 18.38 -1.59
CA LEU A 413 -10.91 19.41 -0.98
C LEU A 413 -9.94 18.89 0.10
N HIS A 414 -9.87 17.58 0.34
CA HIS A 414 -8.96 17.01 1.34
C HIS A 414 -7.96 16.05 0.68
N GLY A 415 -6.70 16.10 1.12
CA GLY A 415 -5.75 15.04 0.87
C GLY A 415 -6.26 13.75 1.52
N GLU A 416 -6.19 12.65 0.79
CA GLU A 416 -6.69 11.34 1.23
C GLU A 416 -6.24 11.00 2.66
N PRO A 417 -7.15 10.70 3.61
CA PRO A 417 -7.00 9.45 4.33
C PRO A 417 -7.16 8.35 3.28
N GLY A 418 -6.26 7.36 3.29
CA GLY A 418 -6.19 6.33 2.26
C GLY A 418 -7.59 5.77 2.00
N GLU A 419 -7.88 5.48 0.74
CA GLU A 419 -9.18 5.04 0.24
C GLU A 419 -9.79 3.80 0.95
N ASN A 420 -8.99 3.15 1.79
CA ASN A 420 -9.39 2.07 2.64
C ASN A 420 -9.55 2.45 4.12
N ASP A 421 -9.19 3.63 4.61
CA ASP A 421 -9.06 3.87 6.06
C ASP A 421 -10.35 3.66 6.83
N PHE A 422 -11.49 4.22 6.42
CA PHE A 422 -12.76 3.98 7.13
C PHE A 422 -13.31 2.56 6.92
N PRO A 423 -13.46 2.04 5.67
CA PRO A 423 -13.93 0.66 5.47
C PRO A 423 -12.99 -0.41 6.06
N HIS A 424 -11.68 -0.20 5.99
CA HIS A 424 -10.65 -1.06 6.59
C HIS A 424 -10.63 -0.93 8.10
N ALA A 425 -10.75 0.27 8.67
CA ALA A 425 -10.91 0.45 10.11
C ALA A 425 -12.19 -0.21 10.61
N SER A 426 -13.32 -0.03 9.92
CA SER A 426 -14.58 -0.71 10.22
C SER A 426 -14.42 -2.22 10.19
N LYS A 427 -13.80 -2.77 9.13
CA LYS A 427 -13.54 -4.21 9.00
C LYS A 427 -12.58 -4.72 10.08
N GLY A 428 -11.58 -3.93 10.46
CA GLY A 428 -10.64 -4.23 11.54
C GLY A 428 -11.32 -4.27 12.91
N ILE A 429 -12.13 -3.25 13.22
CA ILE A 429 -12.92 -3.16 14.46
C ILE A 429 -13.96 -4.29 14.51
N GLN A 430 -14.66 -4.55 13.40
CA GLN A 430 -15.61 -5.64 13.29
C GLN A 430 -14.93 -7.00 13.51
N GLY A 431 -13.77 -7.23 12.87
CA GLY A 431 -12.97 -8.43 13.07
C GLY A 431 -12.56 -8.61 14.53
N LEU A 432 -12.21 -7.54 15.25
CA LEU A 432 -11.89 -7.57 16.67
C LEU A 432 -13.11 -7.95 17.54
N ILE A 433 -14.30 -7.42 17.22
CA ILE A 433 -15.55 -7.70 17.95
C ILE A 433 -16.00 -9.16 17.76
N GLU A 434 -15.82 -9.72 16.57
CA GLU A 434 -16.21 -11.08 16.18
C GLU A 434 -15.23 -12.17 16.66
N GLY A 435 -14.14 -11.79 17.33
CA GLY A 435 -13.14 -12.73 17.88
C GLY A 435 -11.95 -13.01 16.96
N GLY A 436 -11.77 -12.20 15.91
CA GLY A 436 -10.54 -12.15 15.13
C GLY A 436 -9.34 -11.71 15.97
N ALA A 437 -8.13 -12.08 15.52
CA ALA A 437 -6.86 -11.78 16.19
C ALA A 437 -6.65 -12.41 17.59
N GLY A 438 -7.41 -13.46 17.94
CA GLY A 438 -7.20 -14.22 19.18
C GLY A 438 -7.77 -13.56 20.45
N VAL A 439 -8.62 -12.54 20.29
CA VAL A 439 -9.33 -11.89 21.41
C VAL A 439 -10.52 -12.74 21.83
N SER A 440 -10.53 -13.18 23.10
CA SER A 440 -11.61 -13.99 23.66
C SER A 440 -12.73 -13.12 24.24
N GLU A 441 -13.95 -13.67 24.36
CA GLU A 441 -15.04 -13.03 25.11
C GLU A 441 -14.67 -12.77 26.58
N GLU A 442 -13.77 -13.58 27.14
CA GLU A 442 -13.24 -13.38 28.49
C GLU A 442 -12.40 -12.11 28.60
N TRP A 443 -11.64 -11.75 27.55
CA TRP A 443 -10.93 -10.48 27.48
C TRP A 443 -11.89 -9.28 27.46
N PHE A 444 -12.94 -9.32 26.62
CA PHE A 444 -13.96 -8.26 26.58
C PHE A 444 -14.76 -8.16 27.88
N SER A 445 -14.96 -9.28 28.57
CA SER A 445 -15.57 -9.31 29.89
C SER A 445 -14.73 -8.51 30.90
N VAL A 446 -13.41 -8.70 30.91
CA VAL A 446 -12.48 -7.95 31.79
C VAL A 446 -12.34 -6.48 31.37
N ALA A 447 -12.44 -6.17 30.09
CA ALA A 447 -12.30 -4.82 29.54
C ALA A 447 -13.50 -3.88 29.79
N GLY A 448 -14.55 -4.34 30.48
CA GLY A 448 -15.57 -3.46 31.07
C GLY A 448 -16.26 -2.48 30.11
N GLY A 449 -17.09 -3.00 29.20
CA GLY A 449 -17.91 -2.16 28.31
C GLY A 449 -17.23 -1.74 27.00
N LEU A 450 -15.92 -1.97 26.85
CA LEU A 450 -15.16 -1.69 25.61
C LEU A 450 -15.81 -2.28 24.35
N LYS A 451 -16.36 -3.50 24.42
CA LYS A 451 -17.08 -4.12 23.29
C LYS A 451 -18.32 -3.33 22.87
N GLY A 452 -19.01 -2.71 23.83
CA GLY A 452 -20.14 -1.82 23.55
C GLY A 452 -19.66 -0.54 22.88
N GLU A 453 -18.57 0.04 23.39
CA GLU A 453 -18.01 1.27 22.84
C GLU A 453 -17.48 1.09 21.41
N LEU A 454 -16.78 -0.01 21.13
CA LEU A 454 -16.33 -0.34 19.77
C LEU A 454 -17.49 -0.55 18.79
N ARG A 455 -18.64 -1.07 19.26
CA ARG A 455 -19.86 -1.16 18.42
C ARG A 455 -20.47 0.22 18.16
N ASN A 456 -20.44 1.12 19.14
CA ASN A 456 -20.91 2.50 18.95
C ASN A 456 -20.02 3.25 17.97
N VAL A 457 -18.69 3.12 18.12
CA VAL A 457 -17.70 3.63 17.17
C VAL A 457 -17.94 3.07 15.77
N LEU A 458 -18.20 1.76 15.65
CA LEU A 458 -18.50 1.13 14.36
C LEU A 458 -19.79 1.69 13.73
N ALA A 459 -20.86 1.83 14.50
CA ALA A 459 -22.12 2.41 14.02
C ALA A 459 -21.96 3.87 13.56
N ASP A 460 -21.15 4.65 14.27
CA ASP A 460 -20.87 6.04 13.91
C ASP A 460 -19.98 6.14 12.65
N ILE A 461 -19.00 5.24 12.48
CA ILE A 461 -18.18 5.14 11.26
C ILE A 461 -19.00 4.69 10.05
N GLU A 462 -19.95 3.78 10.24
CA GLU A 462 -20.86 3.33 9.19
C GLU A 462 -21.83 4.44 8.74
N ASN A 463 -22.16 5.40 9.61
CA ASN A 463 -22.96 6.58 9.26
C ASN A 463 -22.10 7.73 8.72
N VAL A 464 -21.39 7.47 7.63
CA VAL A 464 -20.47 8.41 6.96
C VAL A 464 -21.13 9.78 6.65
N ARG A 465 -22.45 9.81 6.44
CA ARG A 465 -23.19 11.05 6.15
C ARG A 465 -23.19 12.05 7.31
N GLU A 466 -23.15 11.56 8.55
CA GLU A 466 -23.15 12.42 9.73
C GLU A 466 -21.74 12.83 10.13
N LEU A 467 -20.73 12.02 9.80
CA LEU A 467 -19.31 12.32 10.10
C LEU A 467 -18.74 13.52 9.33
N TYR A 468 -19.47 14.06 8.36
CA TYR A 468 -19.12 15.33 7.72
C TYR A 468 -19.22 16.53 8.66
N TYR A 469 -19.98 16.39 9.75
CA TYR A 469 -20.22 17.48 10.69
C TYR A 469 -19.31 17.36 11.90
N SER A 470 -18.71 18.48 12.31
CA SER A 470 -17.92 18.55 13.55
C SER A 470 -18.70 18.08 14.77
N SER A 471 -20.02 18.30 14.79
CA SER A 471 -20.90 17.85 15.87
C SER A 471 -20.92 16.34 16.09
N SER A 472 -20.68 15.54 15.03
CA SER A 472 -20.66 14.08 15.09
C SER A 472 -19.23 13.54 15.02
N LEU A 473 -18.33 14.24 14.32
CA LEU A 473 -16.93 13.86 14.18
C LEU A 473 -16.11 14.12 15.46
N GLU A 474 -16.28 15.27 16.13
CA GLU A 474 -15.51 15.60 17.33
C GLU A 474 -15.78 14.62 18.49
N PRO A 475 -17.03 14.23 18.78
CA PRO A 475 -17.29 13.19 19.79
C PRO A 475 -16.69 11.84 19.41
N LEU A 476 -16.76 11.43 18.13
CA LEU A 476 -16.16 10.18 17.66
C LEU A 476 -14.64 10.21 17.80
N ALA A 477 -13.99 11.30 17.36
CA ALA A 477 -12.56 11.50 17.47
C ALA A 477 -12.11 11.47 18.95
N TYR A 478 -12.81 12.18 19.83
CA TYR A 478 -12.54 12.16 21.27
C TYR A 478 -12.61 10.75 21.86
N ARG A 479 -13.63 9.96 21.50
CA ARG A 479 -13.75 8.57 21.99
C ARG A 479 -12.66 7.66 21.44
N MET A 480 -12.25 7.86 20.18
CA MET A 480 -11.14 7.12 19.57
C MET A 480 -9.80 7.48 20.21
N ASP A 481 -9.52 8.77 20.41
CA ASP A 481 -8.32 9.26 21.09
C ASP A 481 -8.24 8.67 22.51
N LEU A 482 -9.35 8.69 23.25
CA LEU A 482 -9.39 8.10 24.59
C LEU A 482 -9.05 6.59 24.59
N ILE A 483 -9.54 5.84 23.60
CA ILE A 483 -9.19 4.42 23.43
C ILE A 483 -7.70 4.26 23.11
N LEU A 484 -7.15 5.12 22.24
CA LEU A 484 -5.74 5.09 21.85
C LEU A 484 -4.81 5.44 23.03
N CYS A 485 -5.16 6.41 23.87
CA CYS A 485 -4.43 6.71 25.11
C CYS A 485 -4.32 5.48 26.02
N GLY A 486 -5.36 4.62 26.04
CA GLY A 486 -5.36 3.38 26.81
C GLY A 486 -4.25 2.38 26.42
N PHE A 487 -3.79 2.39 25.16
CA PHE A 487 -2.69 1.53 24.70
C PHE A 487 -1.33 1.99 25.25
N ASN A 488 -1.11 3.31 25.36
CA ASN A 488 0.13 3.90 25.86
C ASN A 488 0.16 4.03 27.39
N PHE A 489 -0.99 3.88 28.06
CA PHE A 489 -1.14 4.06 29.51
C PHE A 489 -0.12 3.26 30.36
N GLN A 490 0.24 2.05 29.94
CA GLN A 490 1.27 1.27 30.65
C GLN A 490 2.65 1.93 30.57
N ALA A 491 3.06 2.34 29.37
CA ALA A 491 4.35 2.97 29.14
C ALA A 491 4.45 4.32 29.87
N GLU A 492 3.36 5.08 29.90
CA GLU A 492 3.27 6.35 30.63
C GLU A 492 3.42 6.16 32.14
N LEU A 493 2.83 5.10 32.71
CA LEU A 493 2.98 4.75 34.12
C LEU A 493 4.34 4.14 34.44
N ASP A 494 4.95 3.39 33.52
CA ASP A 494 6.31 2.86 33.66
C ASP A 494 7.33 4.01 33.70
N ALA A 495 7.19 5.01 32.83
CA ALA A 495 8.01 6.22 32.83
C ALA A 495 7.94 7.00 34.16
N ALA A 496 6.79 6.93 34.84
CA ALA A 496 6.58 7.54 36.15
C ALA A 496 6.91 6.62 37.34
N ASN A 497 7.46 5.42 37.11
CA ASN A 497 7.70 4.38 38.13
C ASN A 497 6.43 3.97 38.93
N LYS A 498 5.25 4.06 38.29
CA LYS A 498 3.93 3.85 38.90
C LYS A 498 3.15 2.68 38.26
N SER A 499 3.85 1.78 37.58
CA SER A 499 3.30 0.62 36.85
C SER A 499 2.33 -0.25 37.66
N VAL A 500 2.55 -0.35 38.98
CA VAL A 500 1.72 -1.11 39.92
C VAL A 500 0.31 -0.52 40.05
N LEU A 501 0.13 0.80 39.85
CA LEU A 501 -1.18 1.46 39.94
C LEU A 501 -2.18 0.93 38.93
N ARG A 502 -1.75 0.61 37.70
CA ARG A 502 -2.62 0.01 36.68
C ARG A 502 -3.20 -1.31 37.16
N ARG A 503 -2.34 -2.20 37.67
CA ARG A 503 -2.75 -3.53 38.16
C ARG A 503 -3.71 -3.38 39.35
N MET A 504 -3.43 -2.46 40.27
CA MET A 504 -4.32 -2.17 41.39
C MET A 504 -5.68 -1.62 40.95
N LEU A 505 -5.74 -0.72 39.98
CA LEU A 505 -6.99 -0.21 39.41
C LEU A 505 -7.79 -1.32 38.69
N GLN A 506 -7.10 -2.20 37.97
CA GLN A 506 -7.72 -3.36 37.32
C GLN A 506 -8.28 -4.36 38.34
N GLU A 507 -7.55 -4.64 39.43
CA GLU A 507 -8.05 -5.50 40.50
C GLU A 507 -9.24 -4.88 41.26
N LEU A 508 -9.22 -3.57 41.51
CA LEU A 508 -10.31 -2.86 42.18
C LEU A 508 -11.57 -2.78 41.31
N SER A 509 -11.45 -2.56 40.01
CA SER A 509 -12.58 -2.59 39.08
C SER A 509 -13.18 -3.98 38.95
N GLU A 510 -12.36 -5.03 38.90
CA GLU A 510 -12.86 -6.42 38.89
C GLU A 510 -13.51 -6.82 40.22
N LYS A 511 -12.96 -6.35 41.36
CA LYS A 511 -13.59 -6.50 42.68
C LYS A 511 -14.94 -5.78 42.72
N LEU A 512 -15.01 -4.54 42.23
CA LEU A 512 -16.26 -3.77 42.18
C LEU A 512 -17.33 -4.48 41.35
N ARG A 513 -16.94 -5.12 40.24
CA ARG A 513 -17.85 -5.89 39.39
C ARG A 513 -18.44 -7.12 40.09
N LYS A 514 -17.68 -7.76 40.96
CA LYS A 514 -18.08 -8.97 41.72
C LYS A 514 -18.60 -8.67 43.12
N ALA A 515 -18.48 -7.43 43.59
CA ALA A 515 -18.76 -7.02 44.96
C ALA A 515 -20.25 -7.17 45.31
N VAL A 516 -20.49 -7.60 46.54
CA VAL A 516 -21.84 -7.56 47.11
C VAL A 516 -22.12 -6.13 47.61
N LYS A 517 -23.39 -5.70 47.60
CA LYS A 517 -23.82 -4.34 47.99
C LYS A 517 -23.14 -3.70 49.22
N PRO A 518 -22.85 -4.40 50.34
CA PRO A 518 -22.19 -3.78 51.49
C PRO A 518 -20.68 -3.51 51.30
N GLU A 519 -20.04 -4.14 50.33
CA GLU A 519 -18.59 -4.00 50.06
C GLU A 519 -18.30 -2.85 49.10
N ILE A 520 -19.32 -2.43 48.33
CA ILE A 520 -19.24 -1.38 47.31
C ILE A 520 -18.66 -0.06 47.86
N PRO A 521 -19.10 0.51 49.01
CA PRO A 521 -18.59 1.80 49.48
C PRO A 521 -17.09 1.79 49.76
N ALA A 522 -16.57 0.72 50.37
CA ALA A 522 -15.15 0.59 50.69
C ALA A 522 -14.29 0.45 49.42
N ILE A 523 -14.80 -0.26 48.41
CA ILE A 523 -14.12 -0.42 47.12
C ILE A 523 -14.11 0.89 46.33
N LEU A 524 -15.21 1.66 46.33
CA LEU A 524 -15.30 2.96 45.66
C LEU A 524 -14.33 3.98 46.25
N SER A 525 -14.23 4.08 47.58
CA SER A 525 -13.27 4.96 48.25
C SER A 525 -11.82 4.57 47.96
N SER A 526 -11.54 3.27 47.89
CA SER A 526 -10.22 2.76 47.50
C SER A 526 -9.90 3.04 46.03
N LEU A 527 -10.88 2.90 45.14
CA LEU A 527 -10.76 3.21 43.71
C LEU A 527 -10.49 4.70 43.49
N LYS A 528 -11.20 5.58 44.21
CA LYS A 528 -11.00 7.03 44.16
C LYS A 528 -9.56 7.41 44.51
N ASN A 529 -9.06 6.95 45.67
CA ASN A 529 -7.71 7.30 46.12
C ASN A 529 -6.64 6.86 45.11
N ARG A 530 -6.78 5.66 44.54
CA ARG A 530 -5.84 5.15 43.53
C ARG A 530 -5.96 5.87 42.18
N MET A 531 -7.17 6.27 41.80
CA MET A 531 -7.40 7.08 40.59
C MET A 531 -6.78 8.47 40.73
N GLY A 532 -6.93 9.11 41.90
CA GLY A 532 -6.24 10.36 42.24
C GLY A 532 -4.71 10.24 42.11
N GLU A 533 -4.11 9.16 42.61
CA GLU A 533 -2.65 8.92 42.48
C GLU A 533 -2.17 8.81 41.02
N VAL A 534 -3.04 8.32 40.12
CA VAL A 534 -2.78 8.26 38.67
C VAL A 534 -2.94 9.62 38.00
N ILE A 535 -3.99 10.38 38.33
CA ILE A 535 -4.26 11.71 37.77
C ILE A 535 -3.08 12.67 37.99
N HIS A 536 -2.43 12.61 39.14
CA HIS A 536 -1.27 13.45 39.51
C HIS A 536 0.05 12.97 38.90
N THR A 537 0.00 12.18 37.83
CA THR A 537 1.20 11.73 37.12
C THR A 537 1.44 12.64 35.93
N ASP A 538 2.61 13.29 35.90
CA ASP A 538 2.92 14.34 34.91
C ASP A 538 2.99 13.82 33.46
N THR A 539 3.30 12.53 33.29
CA THR A 539 3.47 11.86 32.00
C THR A 539 2.17 11.39 31.35
N LEU A 540 1.02 11.57 32.01
CA LEU A 540 -0.27 11.10 31.53
C LEU A 540 -0.81 11.97 30.39
N ASP A 541 -1.37 11.35 29.34
CA ASP A 541 -2.04 12.06 28.26
C ASP A 541 -3.13 13.03 28.80
N PRO A 542 -3.20 14.28 28.31
CA PRO A 542 -4.17 15.27 28.78
C PRO A 542 -5.64 14.84 28.65
N THR A 543 -5.97 14.09 27.59
CA THR A 543 -7.31 13.60 27.29
C THR A 543 -7.72 12.55 28.32
N LEU A 544 -6.83 11.60 28.59
CA LEU A 544 -7.04 10.58 29.61
C LEU A 544 -7.09 11.20 31.02
N ARG A 545 -6.23 12.18 31.30
CA ARG A 545 -6.25 12.92 32.58
C ARG A 545 -7.58 13.62 32.81
N SER A 546 -8.08 14.35 31.80
CA SER A 546 -9.38 15.04 31.88
C SER A 546 -10.52 14.05 32.14
N GLN A 547 -10.51 12.89 31.48
CA GLN A 547 -11.56 11.90 31.68
C GLN A 547 -11.50 11.26 33.07
N LEU A 548 -10.30 10.94 33.58
CA LEU A 548 -10.13 10.43 34.94
C LEU A 548 -10.55 11.46 36.00
N GLN A 549 -10.30 12.75 35.77
CA GLN A 549 -10.77 13.83 36.65
C GLN A 549 -12.30 13.94 36.65
N SER A 550 -12.95 13.84 35.49
CA SER A 550 -14.42 13.80 35.41
C SER A 550 -14.98 12.61 36.19
N LEU A 551 -14.38 11.42 36.00
CA LEU A 551 -14.77 10.21 36.72
C LEU A 551 -14.52 10.31 38.23
N GLU A 552 -13.48 11.03 38.67
CA GLU A 552 -13.23 11.26 40.10
C GLU A 552 -14.34 12.08 40.74
N ILE A 553 -14.83 13.11 40.04
CA ILE A 553 -15.95 13.95 40.49
C ILE A 553 -17.25 13.14 40.54
N GLU A 554 -17.55 12.37 39.50
CA GLU A 554 -18.74 11.50 39.46
C GLU A 554 -18.69 10.43 40.55
N LEU A 555 -17.52 9.83 40.77
CA LEU A 555 -17.29 8.85 41.83
C LEU A 555 -17.49 9.47 43.21
N ASP A 556 -17.04 10.72 43.41
CA ASP A 556 -17.26 11.45 44.64
C ASP A 556 -18.73 11.71 44.92
N ASP A 557 -19.48 12.11 43.90
CA ASP A 557 -20.91 12.33 44.04
C ASP A 557 -21.66 11.02 44.29
N PHE A 558 -21.22 9.92 43.65
CA PHE A 558 -21.78 8.60 43.91
C PHE A 558 -21.48 8.09 45.32
N ILE A 559 -20.25 8.28 45.82
CA ILE A 559 -19.88 7.94 47.21
C ILE A 559 -20.75 8.72 48.19
N LYS A 560 -20.96 10.02 47.98
CA LYS A 560 -21.87 10.85 48.82
C LYS A 560 -23.31 10.32 48.82
N ILE A 561 -23.81 9.84 47.68
CA ILE A 561 -25.16 9.26 47.56
C ILE A 561 -25.24 7.94 48.31
N VAL A 562 -24.24 7.07 48.18
CA VAL A 562 -24.22 5.74 48.81
C VAL A 562 -24.02 5.85 50.33
N ASP A 563 -23.24 6.82 50.80
CA ASP A 563 -23.02 7.11 52.22
C ASP A 563 -24.17 7.91 52.87
N SER A 564 -25.15 8.35 52.07
CA SER A 564 -26.32 9.08 52.58
C SER A 564 -27.15 8.21 53.54
N PRO A 565 -27.61 8.76 54.68
CA PRO A 565 -28.42 8.03 55.67
C PRO A 565 -29.77 7.55 55.10
N GLU A 566 -30.26 8.13 54.01
CA GLU A 566 -31.48 7.68 53.33
C GLU A 566 -31.29 6.36 52.58
N TYR A 567 -30.12 6.16 51.97
CA TYR A 567 -29.75 4.92 51.30
C TYR A 567 -29.51 3.79 52.33
N SER A 568 -28.86 4.12 53.44
CA SER A 568 -28.68 3.20 54.59
C SER A 568 -30.00 2.80 55.27
N LYS A 569 -30.98 3.72 55.38
CA LYS A 569 -32.32 3.42 55.93
C LYS A 569 -33.18 2.55 54.99
N ALA A 570 -33.05 2.72 53.68
CA ALA A 570 -33.72 1.86 52.70
C ALA A 570 -33.19 0.41 52.74
N GLN A 571 -31.92 0.21 53.10
CA GLN A 571 -31.31 -1.12 53.25
C GLN A 571 -31.66 -1.81 54.58
N SER A 572 -31.69 -1.08 55.70
CA SER A 572 -32.03 -1.63 57.03
C SER A 572 -33.46 -2.21 57.10
N ARG A 573 -34.41 -1.64 56.34
CA ARG A 573 -35.81 -2.12 56.29
C ARG A 573 -35.99 -3.48 55.63
N LYS A 574 -35.02 -3.99 54.84
CA LYS A 574 -35.11 -5.33 54.22
C LYS A 574 -34.39 -6.44 55.00
N GLY A 575 -33.56 -6.12 55.98
CA GLY A 575 -32.73 -7.09 56.73
C GLY A 575 -33.28 -7.55 58.08
N SER A 576 -34.24 -6.83 58.68
CA SER A 576 -34.67 -7.05 60.08
C SER A 576 -36.01 -7.80 60.23
N SER A 577 -36.30 -8.80 59.40
CA SER A 577 -37.46 -9.68 59.62
C SER A 577 -37.12 -11.15 59.38
N ARG A 578 -36.43 -11.80 60.32
CA ARG A 578 -36.44 -13.27 60.45
C ARG A 578 -35.81 -13.72 61.78
N LEU A 579 -36.61 -13.77 62.83
CA LEU A 579 -36.46 -14.72 63.95
C LEU A 579 -37.84 -14.99 64.56
N GLY A 580 -38.34 -16.22 64.35
CA GLY A 580 -39.30 -16.94 65.19
C GLY A 580 -40.79 -16.58 65.08
N GLY A 581 -41.61 -17.50 64.53
CA GLY A 581 -43.04 -17.51 64.88
C GLY A 581 -44.03 -18.09 63.86
N ARG A 582 -44.00 -19.41 63.66
CA ARG A 582 -45.17 -20.31 63.48
C ARG A 582 -46.44 -19.83 62.74
N SER A 583 -46.78 -20.64 61.73
CA SER A 583 -48.06 -21.39 61.61
C SER A 583 -49.13 -20.91 60.62
N ARG A 584 -49.22 -21.72 59.55
CA ARG A 584 -50.39 -22.32 58.90
C ARG A 584 -51.39 -21.46 58.11
N ARG A 585 -51.67 -22.04 56.91
CA ARG A 585 -52.93 -22.07 56.15
C ARG A 585 -53.32 -20.72 55.54
N SER A 586 -54.02 -20.63 54.42
CA SER A 586 -54.51 -21.57 53.41
C SER A 586 -55.25 -20.66 52.43
N SER A 587 -55.10 -20.94 51.14
CA SER A 587 -56.14 -20.80 50.11
C SER A 587 -56.72 -19.41 49.77
N ARG A 588 -56.59 -19.10 48.47
CA ARG A 588 -57.69 -18.85 47.52
C ARG A 588 -57.85 -17.42 46.99
N ALA A 589 -57.50 -17.30 45.71
CA ALA A 589 -58.20 -16.68 44.59
C ALA A 589 -58.89 -15.31 44.72
N GLY A 590 -58.61 -14.47 43.72
CA GLY A 590 -59.41 -13.31 43.30
C GLY A 590 -58.52 -12.33 42.54
N SER A 591 -58.37 -12.44 41.21
CA SER A 591 -59.28 -11.89 40.18
C SER A 591 -59.05 -10.40 39.90
N MET A 592 -59.06 -10.09 38.59
CA MET A 592 -59.15 -8.79 37.91
C MET A 592 -57.87 -7.96 37.73
N SER A 593 -57.62 -7.27 36.62
CA SER A 593 -58.08 -7.30 35.22
C SER A 593 -57.23 -6.21 34.55
N ARG A 594 -56.58 -6.52 33.42
CA ARG A 594 -56.07 -5.53 32.48
C ARG A 594 -57.25 -4.98 31.65
N PRO A 595 -57.17 -3.73 31.19
CA PRO A 595 -57.73 -3.37 29.90
C PRO A 595 -56.61 -2.92 28.96
N GLY A 596 -56.60 -3.51 27.77
CA GLY A 596 -55.96 -2.94 26.58
C GLY A 596 -57.04 -2.49 25.60
N SER A 597 -56.70 -1.61 24.66
CA SER A 597 -57.30 -1.38 23.33
C SER A 597 -56.47 -0.28 22.66
N ARG A 598 -55.69 -0.52 21.59
CA ARG A 598 -55.94 -0.85 20.17
C ARG A 598 -56.00 0.38 19.23
N PRO A 599 -55.50 0.27 17.98
CA PRO A 599 -55.34 1.37 17.02
C PRO A 599 -56.56 1.51 16.08
N GLY A 600 -56.64 2.63 15.35
CA GLY A 600 -57.71 2.91 14.39
C GLY A 600 -57.21 3.68 13.16
N SER A 601 -57.77 3.31 12.01
CA SER A 601 -57.38 3.60 10.63
C SER A 601 -57.89 4.95 10.07
N ARG A 602 -57.33 5.29 8.90
CA ARG A 602 -57.70 6.28 7.86
C ARG A 602 -59.21 6.49 7.60
N PRO A 603 -59.56 7.66 7.00
CA PRO A 603 -59.65 7.77 5.53
C PRO A 603 -58.46 8.47 4.87
#